data_AF-A0A6S7KJL3-F1
#
_entry.id   AF-A0A6S7KJL3-F1
#
_cell.length_a   1.000
_cell.length_b   1.000
_cell.length_c   1.000
_cell.angle_alpha   90.00
_cell.angle_beta   90.00
_cell.angle_gamma   90.00
#
_symmetry.space_group_name_H-M   'P 1'
#
loop_
_entity.id
_entity.type
_entity.pdbx_description
1 polymer ?
#
loop_
_entity_poly.entity_id
_entity_poly.type
_entity_poly.pdbx_seq_one_letter_code
_entity_poly.pdbx_strand_id
1 'polypeptide(L)'
;LDSFTLIEIGKAALRNGELQIAEQSFGKAIRKEKLGEHRTKQNPEAYYYLADVLEKKAGKDEVELGQKQRLLLQAASLYNFVDNCLKSGSVVGDFVEKTSRSLPSKLKDVEDSLVLNIGGNPARCHFN
;
A
#
# COMPACT_ATOMS: atom_id res chain seq x y z
N LEU A 1 -21.06 1.17 7.61
CA LEU A 1 -20.16 0.67 6.54
C LEU A 1 -19.30 -0.44 7.11
N ASP A 2 -19.30 -1.59 6.46
CA ASP A 2 -18.35 -2.68 6.69
C ASP A 2 -16.98 -2.37 6.04
N SER A 3 -15.99 -3.25 6.21
CA SER A 3 -14.66 -3.04 5.63
C SER A 3 -14.67 -3.10 4.10
N PHE A 4 -15.42 -4.01 3.49
CA PHE A 4 -15.53 -4.15 2.03
C PHE A 4 -16.07 -2.89 1.37
N THR A 5 -17.13 -2.30 1.91
CA THR A 5 -17.70 -1.06 1.40
C THR A 5 -16.70 0.10 1.51
N LEU A 6 -15.93 0.16 2.60
CA LEU A 6 -14.87 1.16 2.77
C LEU A 6 -13.73 0.97 1.77
N ILE A 7 -13.37 -0.27 1.43
CA ILE A 7 -12.37 -0.58 0.40
C ILE A 7 -12.86 -0.09 -0.96
N GLU A 8 -14.11 -0.34 -1.34
CA GLU A 8 -14.66 0.13 -2.62
C GLU A 8 -14.74 1.65 -2.73
N ILE A 9 -15.14 2.33 -1.65
CA ILE A 9 -15.09 3.80 -1.57
C ILE A 9 -13.64 4.29 -1.73
N GLY A 10 -12.70 3.67 -1.04
CA GLY A 10 -11.28 4.01 -1.13
C GLY A 10 -10.72 3.84 -2.54
N LYS A 11 -11.06 2.74 -3.22
CA LYS A 11 -10.66 2.48 -4.61
C LYS A 11 -11.23 3.52 -5.57
N ALA A 12 -12.49 3.92 -5.38
CA ALA A 12 -13.12 4.96 -6.20
C ALA A 12 -12.41 6.32 -6.00
N ALA A 13 -12.18 6.72 -4.76
CA ALA A 13 -11.43 7.94 -4.43
C ALA A 13 -10.01 7.92 -5.02
N LEU A 14 -9.32 6.78 -4.92
CA LEU A 14 -7.98 6.60 -5.49
C LEU A 14 -7.94 6.76 -7.01
N ARG A 15 -8.93 6.22 -7.73
CA ARG A 15 -9.08 6.41 -9.19
C ARG A 15 -9.32 7.87 -9.56
N ASN A 16 -10.01 8.62 -8.71
CA ASN A 16 -10.30 10.04 -8.90
C ASN A 16 -9.15 10.96 -8.43
N GLY A 17 -8.06 10.42 -7.89
CA GLY A 17 -6.95 11.21 -7.36
C GLY A 17 -7.21 11.84 -5.98
N GLU A 18 -8.32 11.46 -5.32
CA GLU A 18 -8.72 11.95 -4.00
C GLU A 18 -7.95 11.23 -2.87
N LEU A 19 -6.63 11.43 -2.84
CA LEU A 19 -5.71 10.65 -1.98
C LEU A 19 -6.05 10.72 -0.48
N GLN A 20 -6.60 11.85 0.00
CA GLN A 20 -6.98 11.99 1.41
C GLN A 20 -8.23 11.16 1.75
N ILE A 21 -9.22 11.12 0.86
CA ILE A 21 -10.43 10.31 1.04
C ILE A 21 -10.07 8.82 0.95
N ALA A 22 -9.20 8.45 0.00
CA ALA A 22 -8.70 7.11 -0.15
C ALA A 22 -7.97 6.62 1.12
N GLU A 23 -7.00 7.40 1.63
CA GLU A 23 -6.27 7.08 2.86
C GLU A 23 -7.21 6.87 4.05
N GLN A 24 -8.16 7.79 4.25
CA GLN A 24 -9.11 7.69 5.36
C GLN A 24 -10.00 6.44 5.24
N SER A 25 -10.41 6.10 4.03
CA SER A 25 -11.27 4.94 3.77
C SER A 25 -10.53 3.63 4.03
N PHE A 26 -9.32 3.46 3.50
CA PHE A 26 -8.50 2.27 3.75
C PHE A 26 -8.08 2.18 5.22
N GLY A 27 -7.71 3.29 5.85
CA GLY A 27 -7.38 3.32 7.28
C GLY A 27 -8.56 2.91 8.17
N LYS A 28 -9.80 3.32 7.83
CA LYS A 28 -11.02 2.88 8.53
C LYS A 28 -11.33 1.40 8.28
N ALA A 29 -11.12 0.91 7.06
CA ALA A 29 -11.31 -0.51 6.72
C ALA A 29 -10.38 -1.39 7.57
N ILE A 30 -9.09 -1.06 7.63
CA ILE A 30 -8.09 -1.75 8.46
C ILE A 30 -8.49 -1.77 9.94
N ARG A 31 -8.93 -0.62 10.49
CA ARG A 31 -9.38 -0.54 11.89
C ARG A 31 -10.60 -1.43 12.16
N LYS A 32 -11.56 -1.47 11.23
CA LYS A 32 -12.75 -2.33 11.37
C LYS A 32 -12.39 -3.81 11.35
N GLU A 33 -11.47 -4.22 10.49
CA GLU A 33 -11.02 -5.61 10.44
C GLU A 33 -10.25 -6.02 11.71
N LYS A 34 -9.42 -5.13 12.26
CA LYS A 34 -8.69 -5.38 13.52
C LYS A 34 -9.61 -5.48 14.73
N LEU A 35 -10.70 -4.70 14.76
CA LEU A 35 -11.63 -4.61 15.88
C LEU A 35 -12.84 -5.57 15.75
N GLY A 36 -13.05 -6.20 14.60
CA GLY A 36 -14.15 -7.12 14.36
C GLY A 36 -13.96 -8.49 15.01
N GLU A 37 -15.07 -9.14 15.36
CA GLU A 37 -15.11 -10.46 16.01
C GLU A 37 -14.79 -11.63 15.05
N HIS A 38 -14.85 -11.41 13.73
CA HIS A 38 -14.54 -12.42 12.71
C HIS A 38 -13.08 -12.37 12.26
N ARG A 39 -12.17 -12.83 13.13
CA ARG A 39 -10.72 -12.91 12.86
C ARG A 39 -10.29 -13.95 11.81
N THR A 40 -11.22 -14.68 11.21
CA THR A 40 -10.89 -15.90 10.45
C THR A 40 -10.37 -15.67 9.03
N LYS A 41 -10.48 -14.45 8.48
CA LYS A 41 -9.84 -14.08 7.19
C LYS A 41 -9.38 -12.62 7.25
N GLN A 42 -8.07 -12.41 7.39
CA GLN A 42 -7.48 -11.08 7.23
C GLN A 42 -7.58 -10.70 5.75
N ASN A 43 -8.18 -9.55 5.43
CA ASN A 43 -8.19 -9.03 4.06
C ASN A 43 -7.00 -8.05 3.90
N PRO A 44 -5.89 -8.44 3.26
CA PRO A 44 -4.73 -7.56 3.08
C PRO A 44 -5.01 -6.44 2.06
N GLU A 45 -6.13 -6.46 1.35
CA GLU A 45 -6.44 -5.55 0.26
C GLU A 45 -6.40 -4.07 0.68
N ALA A 46 -6.96 -3.73 1.84
CA ALA A 46 -6.93 -2.36 2.35
C ALA A 46 -5.49 -1.88 2.62
N TYR A 47 -4.58 -2.79 3.02
CA TYR A 47 -3.17 -2.48 3.23
C TYR A 47 -2.45 -2.22 1.91
N TYR A 48 -2.74 -3.01 0.87
CA TYR A 48 -2.19 -2.82 -0.47
C TYR A 48 -2.55 -1.45 -1.03
N TYR A 49 -3.82 -1.07 -1.00
CA TYR A 49 -4.23 0.23 -1.54
C TYR A 49 -3.83 1.41 -0.66
N LEU A 50 -3.70 1.22 0.65
CA LEU A 50 -3.11 2.24 1.51
C LEU A 50 -1.63 2.49 1.13
N ALA A 51 -0.87 1.44 0.83
CA ALA A 51 0.50 1.58 0.34
C ALA A 51 0.57 2.40 -0.96
N ASP A 52 -0.30 2.11 -1.94
CA ASP A 52 -0.38 2.86 -3.21
C ASP A 52 -0.73 4.35 -2.98
N VAL A 53 -1.59 4.64 -1.99
CA VAL A 53 -1.89 6.03 -1.60
C VAL A 53 -0.66 6.73 -1.04
N LEU A 54 0.11 6.06 -0.16
CA LEU A 54 1.31 6.64 0.45
C LEU A 54 2.41 6.87 -0.59
N GLU A 55 2.59 5.94 -1.52
CA GLU A 55 3.49 6.04 -2.67
C GLU A 55 3.14 7.27 -3.53
N LYS A 56 1.86 7.41 -3.94
CA LYS A 56 1.37 8.57 -4.71
C LYS A 56 1.53 9.89 -3.96
N LYS A 57 1.35 9.91 -2.64
CA LYS A 57 1.59 11.10 -1.82
C LYS A 57 3.07 11.47 -1.77
N ALA A 58 3.96 10.49 -1.71
CA ALA A 58 5.41 10.75 -1.72
C ALA A 58 5.90 11.31 -3.06
N GLY A 59 5.23 10.95 -4.16
CA GLY A 59 5.55 11.46 -5.50
C GLY A 59 5.14 12.92 -5.77
N LYS A 60 4.55 13.62 -4.79
CA LYS A 60 4.16 15.02 -4.95
C LYS A 60 5.34 15.97 -4.73
N ASP A 61 5.45 16.99 -5.58
CA ASP A 61 6.57 17.94 -5.58
C ASP A 61 6.67 18.73 -4.28
N GLU A 62 5.52 19.09 -3.70
CA GLU A 62 5.43 19.89 -2.47
C GLU A 62 5.87 19.15 -1.20
N VAL A 63 6.13 17.85 -1.26
CA VAL A 63 6.50 17.05 -0.10
C VAL A 63 8.01 17.13 0.14
N GLU A 64 8.41 17.56 1.33
CA GLU A 64 9.81 17.61 1.73
C GLU A 64 10.46 16.22 1.78
N LEU A 65 11.76 16.15 1.51
CA LEU A 65 12.51 14.89 1.40
C LEU A 65 12.29 13.93 2.59
N GLY A 66 12.38 14.44 3.82
CA GLY A 66 12.18 13.60 5.01
C GLY A 66 10.77 13.00 5.08
N GLN A 67 9.76 13.75 4.67
CA GLN A 67 8.39 13.26 4.60
C GLN A 67 8.18 12.29 3.42
N LYS A 68 8.83 12.54 2.26
CA LYS A 68 8.84 11.59 1.13
C LYS A 68 9.40 10.23 1.56
N GLN A 69 10.56 10.22 2.20
CA GLN A 69 11.19 9.00 2.70
C GLN A 69 10.31 8.28 3.72
N ARG A 70 9.70 9.01 4.65
CA ARG A 70 8.77 8.43 5.63
C ARG A 70 7.58 7.74 4.95
N LEU A 71 6.94 8.41 3.98
CA LEU A 71 5.80 7.86 3.26
C LEU A 71 6.18 6.60 2.46
N LEU A 72 7.32 6.63 1.78
CA LEU A 72 7.84 5.49 1.01
C LEU A 72 8.18 4.29 1.92
N LEU A 73 8.84 4.52 3.06
CA LEU A 73 9.11 3.45 4.04
C LEU A 73 7.83 2.83 4.61
N GLN A 74 6.80 3.67 4.86
CA GLN A 74 5.49 3.18 5.27
C GLN A 74 4.81 2.37 4.16
N ALA A 75 4.89 2.81 2.90
CA ALA A 75 4.37 2.07 1.75
C ALA A 75 5.06 0.71 1.60
N ALA A 76 6.39 0.66 1.68
CA ALA A 76 7.18 -0.57 1.63
C ALA A 76 6.77 -1.54 2.76
N SER A 77 6.61 -1.04 3.99
CA SER A 77 6.16 -1.84 5.13
C SER A 77 4.80 -2.51 4.87
N LEU A 78 3.85 -1.76 4.30
CA LEU A 78 2.52 -2.25 3.97
C LEU A 78 2.54 -3.25 2.81
N TYR A 79 3.29 -2.99 1.74
CA TYR A 79 3.45 -3.95 0.64
C TYR A 79 4.11 -5.26 1.12
N ASN A 80 5.13 -5.18 1.99
CA ASN A 80 5.74 -6.36 2.59
C ASN A 80 4.78 -7.14 3.51
N PHE A 81 3.89 -6.44 4.23
CA PHE A 81 2.82 -7.10 4.97
C PHE A 81 1.90 -7.89 4.03
N VAL A 82 1.48 -7.29 2.92
CA VAL A 82 0.65 -7.96 1.90
C VAL A 82 1.39 -9.18 1.32
N ASP A 83 2.67 -9.05 1.00
CA ASP A 83 3.50 -10.14 0.46
C ASP A 83 3.55 -11.32 1.42
N ASN A 84 3.76 -11.05 2.71
CA ASN A 84 3.73 -12.08 3.76
C ASN A 84 2.36 -12.75 3.88
N CYS A 85 1.26 -11.99 3.79
CA CYS A 85 -0.09 -12.56 3.78
C CYS A 85 -0.28 -13.50 2.58
N LEU A 86 0.15 -13.10 1.39
CA LEU A 86 0.05 -13.93 0.17
C LEU A 86 0.89 -15.22 0.30
N LYS A 87 2.14 -15.12 0.76
CA LYS A 87 3.05 -16.27 0.96
C LYS A 87 2.55 -17.27 2.01
N SER A 88 1.88 -16.79 3.05
CA SER A 88 1.30 -17.63 4.10
C SER A 88 0.06 -18.42 3.66
N GLY A 89 -0.51 -18.13 2.48
CA GLY A 89 -1.76 -18.75 2.01
C GLY A 89 -3.00 -18.34 2.82
N SER A 90 -2.90 -17.29 3.65
CA SER A 90 -4.00 -16.79 4.50
C SER A 90 -5.08 -16.00 3.73
N VAL A 91 -4.86 -15.80 2.43
CA VAL A 91 -5.66 -14.96 1.54
C VAL A 91 -6.14 -15.83 0.38
N VAL A 92 -7.41 -15.73 0.01
CA VAL A 92 -8.02 -16.53 -1.06
C VAL A 92 -8.89 -15.64 -1.93
N GLY A 93 -8.85 -15.83 -3.26
CA GLY A 93 -9.71 -15.16 -4.25
C GLY A 93 -8.97 -14.26 -5.23
N ASP A 94 -9.72 -13.55 -6.08
CA ASP A 94 -9.24 -12.71 -7.20
C ASP A 94 -8.15 -11.70 -6.82
N PHE A 95 -8.15 -11.24 -5.56
CA PHE A 95 -7.11 -10.35 -5.05
C PHE A 95 -5.73 -11.00 -5.10
N VAL A 96 -5.61 -12.29 -4.78
CA VAL A 96 -4.34 -13.03 -4.77
C VAL A 96 -3.76 -13.10 -6.17
N GLU A 97 -4.56 -13.50 -7.17
CA GLU A 97 -4.09 -13.67 -8.54
C GLU A 97 -3.58 -12.37 -9.15
N LYS A 98 -4.31 -11.26 -8.93
CA LYS A 98 -3.93 -9.94 -9.45
C LYS A 98 -2.72 -9.39 -8.72
N THR A 99 -2.72 -9.46 -7.39
CA THR A 99 -1.70 -8.80 -6.56
C THR A 99 -0.37 -9.55 -6.55
N SER A 100 -0.38 -10.88 -6.63
CA SER A 100 0.88 -11.67 -6.67
C SER A 100 1.74 -11.33 -7.89
N ARG A 101 1.13 -10.83 -8.97
CA ARG A 101 1.85 -10.40 -10.18
C ARG A 101 2.35 -8.95 -10.10
N SER A 102 1.60 -8.05 -9.46
CA SER A 102 1.94 -6.61 -9.41
C SER A 102 2.74 -6.20 -8.18
N LEU A 103 2.70 -6.97 -7.09
CA LEU A 103 3.35 -6.60 -5.84
C LEU A 103 4.88 -6.50 -5.93
N PRO A 104 5.59 -7.41 -6.64
CA PRO A 104 7.03 -7.29 -6.79
C PRO A 104 7.46 -5.99 -7.51
N SER A 105 6.72 -5.57 -8.55
CA SER A 105 7.02 -4.31 -9.23
C SER A 105 6.74 -3.12 -8.32
N LYS A 106 5.66 -3.15 -7.53
CA LYS A 106 5.33 -2.09 -6.57
C LYS A 106 6.39 -1.90 -5.48
N LEU A 107 6.93 -2.99 -4.93
CA LEU A 107 8.04 -2.91 -3.97
C LEU A 107 9.28 -2.29 -4.61
N LYS A 108 9.62 -2.73 -5.82
CA LYS A 108 10.74 -2.17 -6.58
C LYS A 108 10.55 -0.67 -6.87
N ASP A 109 9.35 -0.24 -7.26
CA ASP A 109 9.05 1.17 -7.53
C ASP A 109 9.29 2.05 -6.28
N VAL A 110 8.97 1.53 -5.09
CA VAL A 110 9.23 2.22 -3.82
C VAL A 110 10.73 2.28 -3.50
N GLU A 111 11.47 1.19 -3.70
CA GLU A 111 12.93 1.14 -3.53
C GLU A 111 13.65 2.11 -4.48
N ASP A 112 13.30 2.07 -5.76
CA ASP A 112 13.83 2.97 -6.78
C ASP A 112 13.52 4.44 -6.41
N SER A 113 12.30 4.72 -5.93
CA SER A 113 11.89 6.06 -5.47
C SER A 113 12.69 6.53 -4.25
N LEU A 114 13.02 5.65 -3.30
CA LEU A 114 13.85 5.99 -2.15
C LEU A 114 15.25 6.43 -2.60
N VAL A 115 15.83 5.73 -3.58
CA VAL A 115 17.16 6.05 -4.12
C VAL A 115 17.14 7.33 -4.97
N LEU A 116 16.16 7.49 -5.86
CA LEU A 116 16.06 8.65 -6.74
C LEU A 116 15.87 9.95 -5.95
N ASN A 117 15.08 9.93 -4.89
CA ASN A 117 14.79 11.13 -4.09
C ASN A 117 16.02 11.70 -3.39
N ILE A 118 17.09 10.91 -3.19
CA ILE A 118 18.36 11.37 -2.62
C ILE A 118 19.44 11.63 -3.69
N GLY A 119 19.07 11.63 -4.97
CA GLY A 119 20.00 11.79 -6.10
C GLY A 119 20.85 10.54 -6.38
N GLY A 120 20.46 9.38 -5.85
CA GLY A 120 21.13 8.11 -6.12
C GLY A 120 20.76 7.52 -7.49
N ASN A 121 21.41 6.41 -7.83
CA ASN A 121 21.12 5.65 -9.05
C ASN A 121 20.55 4.27 -8.67
N PRO A 122 19.26 3.98 -8.92
CA PRO A 122 18.65 2.69 -8.58
C PRO A 122 19.28 1.49 -9.27
N ALA A 123 19.95 1.66 -10.41
CA ALA A 123 20.68 0.58 -11.07
C ALA A 123 22.02 0.23 -10.39
N ARG A 124 22.44 1.02 -9.39
CA ARG A 124 23.70 0.85 -8.64
C ARG A 124 23.48 0.73 -7.13
N CYS A 125 22.33 1.15 -6.63
CA CYS A 125 21.95 1.11 -5.22
C CYS A 125 20.75 0.18 -5.07
N HIS A 126 20.98 -0.98 -4.48
CA HIS A 126 19.95 -1.99 -4.24
C HIS A 126 19.85 -2.30 -2.75
N PHE A 127 18.62 -2.48 -2.27
CA PHE A 127 18.36 -2.97 -0.92
C PHE A 127 18.33 -4.51 -0.99
N ASN A 128 19.48 -5.14 -0.77
CA ASN A 128 19.61 -6.61 -0.68
C ASN A 128 19.25 -7.12 0.72
#